data_AF-J9DZ61-F1
#
_entry.id   AF-J9DZ61-F1
#
_cell.length_a   1.000
_cell.length_b   1.000
_cell.length_c   1.000
_cell.angle_alpha   90.00
_cell.angle_beta   90.00
_cell.angle_gamma   90.00
#
_symmetry.space_group_name_H-M   'P 1'
#
loop_
_entity.id
_entity.type
_entity.pdbx_description
1 polymer ?
#
loop_
_entity_poly.entity_id
_entity_poly.type
_entity_poly.pdbx_seq_one_letter_code
_entity_poly.pdbx_strand_id
1 'polypeptide(L)'
;MGSNFPEVWADDEQMSGLMSMIKARDVNPNDYDRKIEFWSDMIAKSCDSERNTVFTIDILKRRFRRGDQLPGSLNVIIQHMLDIGEITTLDDYKARNQNWLQRGYRSFMGSLWGATNDNQTEYVHLPTVK
;
A
#
# COMPACT_ATOMS: atom_id res chain seq x y z
N MET A 1 -4.56 -20.72 -13.03
CA MET A 1 -4.01 -19.67 -12.13
C MET A 1 -5.14 -18.70 -11.86
N GLY A 2 -5.89 -18.90 -10.79
CA GLY A 2 -7.03 -18.04 -10.45
C GLY A 2 -6.52 -16.83 -9.71
N SER A 3 -6.62 -15.65 -10.31
CA SER A 3 -6.52 -14.40 -9.58
C SER A 3 -7.73 -14.32 -8.63
N ASN A 4 -7.52 -14.57 -7.34
CA ASN A 4 -8.57 -14.54 -6.32
C ASN A 4 -8.95 -13.08 -6.00
N PHE A 5 -9.53 -12.38 -6.97
CA PHE A 5 -10.18 -11.10 -6.75
C PHE A 5 -11.57 -11.32 -6.13
N PRO A 6 -12.03 -10.41 -5.27
CA PRO A 6 -13.36 -10.50 -4.66
C PRO A 6 -14.47 -10.31 -5.72
N GLU A 7 -15.70 -10.75 -5.43
CA GLU A 7 -16.83 -10.64 -6.38
C GLU A 7 -17.09 -9.20 -6.85
N VAL A 8 -16.87 -8.22 -5.98
CA VAL A 8 -16.95 -6.78 -6.31
C VAL A 8 -16.03 -6.39 -7.47
N TRP A 9 -14.95 -7.15 -7.71
CA TRP A 9 -14.06 -6.91 -8.85
C TRP A 9 -14.75 -7.11 -10.20
N ALA A 10 -15.81 -7.91 -10.29
CA ALA A 10 -16.60 -8.07 -11.51
C ALA A 10 -17.60 -6.93 -11.73
N ASP A 11 -18.00 -6.22 -10.67
CA ASP A 11 -18.92 -5.09 -10.74
C ASP A 11 -18.20 -3.84 -11.27
N ASP A 12 -18.60 -3.35 -12.44
CA ASP A 12 -18.01 -2.17 -13.08
C ASP A 12 -18.30 -0.88 -12.31
N GLU A 13 -19.50 -0.74 -11.77
CA GLU A 13 -19.93 0.49 -11.08
C GLU A 13 -19.19 0.64 -9.76
N GLN A 14 -19.15 -0.43 -8.96
CA GLN A 14 -18.45 -0.42 -7.69
C GLN A 14 -16.95 -0.21 -7.86
N MET A 15 -16.35 -0.87 -8.84
CA MET A 15 -14.91 -0.74 -9.07
C MET A 15 -14.53 0.60 -9.69
N SER A 16 -15.39 1.22 -10.51
CA SER A 16 -15.16 2.59 -10.97
C SER A 16 -15.03 3.54 -9.77
N GLY A 17 -15.91 3.38 -8.77
CA GLY A 17 -15.80 4.07 -7.49
C GLY A 17 -14.49 3.78 -6.76
N LEU A 18 -14.15 2.51 -6.58
CA LEU A 18 -12.94 2.10 -5.84
C LEU A 18 -11.62 2.49 -6.53
N MET A 19 -11.59 2.54 -7.86
CA MET A 19 -10.42 2.92 -8.67
C MET A 19 -10.20 4.44 -8.72
N SER A 20 -11.25 5.23 -8.44
CA SER A 20 -11.17 6.68 -8.45
C SER A 20 -10.27 7.24 -7.34
N MET A 21 -9.85 8.50 -7.50
CA MET A 21 -9.10 9.22 -6.46
C MET A 21 -9.88 9.24 -5.14
N ILE A 22 -9.16 9.12 -4.04
CA ILE A 22 -9.73 9.32 -2.71
C ILE A 22 -9.80 10.82 -2.42
N LYS A 23 -10.92 11.29 -1.87
CA LYS A 23 -11.05 12.67 -1.38
C LYS A 23 -10.51 12.74 0.05
N ALA A 24 -10.24 13.94 0.56
CA ALA A 24 -9.91 14.11 1.97
C ALA A 24 -11.00 13.50 2.87
N ARG A 25 -10.60 12.87 3.98
CA ARG A 25 -11.53 12.19 4.89
C ARG A 25 -12.62 13.12 5.43
N ASP A 26 -12.29 14.38 5.67
CA ASP A 26 -13.26 15.40 6.13
C ASP A 26 -14.36 15.71 5.11
N VAL A 27 -14.11 15.46 3.81
CA VAL A 27 -15.06 15.70 2.72
C VAL A 27 -16.00 14.51 2.54
N ASN A 28 -15.48 13.29 2.63
CA ASN A 28 -16.28 12.08 2.51
C ASN A 28 -15.64 10.94 3.32
N PRO A 29 -15.95 10.82 4.62
CA PRO A 29 -15.32 9.84 5.49
C PRO A 29 -15.71 8.41 5.10
N ASN A 30 -16.94 8.19 4.64
CA ASN A 30 -17.44 6.87 4.27
C ASN A 30 -16.73 6.32 3.01
N ASP A 31 -16.55 7.14 1.97
CA ASP A 31 -15.80 6.74 0.77
C ASP A 31 -14.32 6.54 1.09
N TYR A 32 -13.76 7.40 1.94
CA TYR A 32 -12.37 7.28 2.39
C TYR A 32 -12.14 5.95 3.10
N ASP A 33 -12.89 5.68 4.16
CA ASP A 33 -12.72 4.49 5.00
C ASP A 33 -12.98 3.21 4.18
N ARG A 34 -14.02 3.20 3.32
CA ARG A 34 -14.30 2.08 2.41
C ARG A 34 -13.14 1.77 1.46
N LYS A 35 -12.53 2.80 0.86
CA LYS A 35 -11.40 2.63 -0.07
C LYS A 35 -10.14 2.17 0.67
N ILE A 36 -9.86 2.73 1.85
CA ILE A 36 -8.74 2.31 2.69
C ILE A 36 -8.86 0.83 3.02
N GLU A 37 -10.00 0.41 3.57
CA GLU A 37 -10.24 -0.99 3.97
C GLU A 37 -10.14 -1.95 2.79
N PHE A 38 -10.81 -1.63 1.67
CA PHE A 38 -10.79 -2.50 0.49
C PHE A 38 -9.38 -2.70 -0.05
N TRP A 39 -8.61 -1.62 -0.20
CA TRP A 39 -7.31 -1.70 -0.85
C TRP A 39 -6.20 -2.19 0.07
N SER A 40 -6.24 -1.93 1.38
CA SER A 40 -5.29 -2.52 2.32
C SER A 40 -5.46 -4.05 2.37
N ASP A 41 -6.71 -4.53 2.41
CA ASP A 41 -7.02 -5.97 2.35
C ASP A 41 -6.56 -6.60 1.03
N MET A 42 -6.79 -5.92 -0.11
CA MET A 42 -6.28 -6.37 -1.41
C MET A 42 -4.75 -6.46 -1.45
N ILE A 43 -4.03 -5.51 -0.86
CA ILE A 43 -2.56 -5.54 -0.77
C ILE A 43 -2.10 -6.71 0.10
N ALA A 44 -2.72 -6.89 1.27
CA ALA A 44 -2.40 -7.99 2.17
C ALA A 44 -2.61 -9.36 1.51
N LYS A 45 -3.75 -9.56 0.84
CA LYS A 45 -4.07 -10.78 0.08
C LYS A 45 -3.10 -11.01 -1.09
N SER A 46 -2.68 -9.93 -1.76
CA SER A 46 -1.66 -10.03 -2.82
C SER A 46 -0.32 -10.52 -2.27
N CYS A 47 0.10 -10.01 -1.10
CA CYS A 47 1.35 -10.43 -0.46
C CYS A 47 1.31 -11.91 -0.03
N ASP A 48 0.19 -12.34 0.56
CA ASP A 48 0.01 -13.73 1.00
C ASP A 48 -0.06 -14.72 -0.17
N SER A 49 -0.86 -14.40 -1.20
CA SER A 49 -1.03 -15.28 -2.37
C SER A 49 0.25 -15.47 -3.19
N GLU A 50 1.09 -14.45 -3.31
CA GLU A 50 2.38 -14.54 -4.01
C GLU A 50 3.51 -15.07 -3.12
N ARG A 51 3.26 -15.26 -1.81
CA ARG A 51 4.29 -15.53 -0.80
C ARG A 51 5.45 -14.52 -0.86
N ASN A 52 5.13 -13.30 -1.23
CA ASN A 52 6.08 -12.21 -1.35
C ASN A 52 5.58 -11.04 -0.52
N THR A 53 6.27 -10.78 0.58
CA THR A 53 5.95 -9.72 1.52
C THR A 53 6.48 -8.36 1.07
N VAL A 54 7.32 -8.33 0.02
CA VAL A 54 7.93 -7.12 -0.52
C VAL A 54 7.18 -6.67 -1.78
N PHE A 55 6.82 -5.40 -1.84
CA PHE A 55 6.13 -4.83 -3.00
C PHE A 55 6.54 -3.36 -3.23
N THR A 56 6.27 -2.86 -4.44
CA THR A 56 6.40 -1.44 -4.81
C THR A 56 5.07 -0.92 -5.35
N ILE A 57 4.91 0.40 -5.43
CA ILE A 57 3.70 1.02 -6.00
C ILE A 57 3.51 0.57 -7.46
N ASP A 58 4.59 0.47 -8.24
CA ASP A 58 4.52 0.03 -9.64
C ASP A 58 4.11 -1.43 -9.79
N ILE A 59 4.50 -2.28 -8.83
CA ILE A 59 4.01 -3.66 -8.78
C ILE A 59 2.51 -3.67 -8.50
N LEU A 60 2.03 -2.90 -7.50
CA LEU A 60 0.61 -2.82 -7.18
C LEU A 60 -0.21 -2.25 -8.34
N LYS A 61 0.27 -1.20 -9.02
CA LYS A 61 -0.38 -0.63 -10.22
C LYS A 61 -0.55 -1.68 -11.31
N ARG A 62 0.49 -2.50 -11.58
CA ARG A 62 0.41 -3.57 -12.58
C ARG A 62 -0.55 -4.69 -12.16
N ARG A 63 -0.52 -5.09 -10.89
CA ARG A 63 -1.37 -6.16 -10.34
C ARG A 63 -2.85 -5.77 -10.30
N PHE A 64 -3.14 -4.54 -9.87
CA PHE A 64 -4.51 -4.03 -9.71
C PHE A 64 -5.00 -3.23 -10.92
N ARG A 65 -4.35 -3.39 -12.08
CA ARG A 65 -4.81 -2.77 -13.32
C ARG A 65 -6.08 -3.47 -13.81
N ARG A 66 -7.13 -2.68 -14.10
CA ARG A 66 -8.35 -3.16 -14.73
C ARG A 66 -8.53 -2.45 -16.07
N GLY A 67 -8.27 -3.16 -17.18
CA GLY A 67 -8.23 -2.54 -18.51
C GLY A 67 -7.17 -1.43 -18.55
N ASP A 68 -7.58 -0.18 -18.74
CA ASP A 68 -6.70 0.99 -18.69
C ASP A 68 -6.80 1.80 -17.39
N GLN A 69 -7.60 1.33 -16.43
CA GLN A 69 -7.74 1.98 -15.13
C GLN A 69 -6.71 1.44 -14.13
N LEU A 70 -6.13 2.36 -13.36
CA LEU A 70 -5.27 2.10 -12.21
C LEU A 70 -5.94 2.68 -10.96
N PRO A 71 -5.73 2.09 -9.77
CA PRO A 71 -6.27 2.65 -8.56
C PRO A 71 -5.58 3.98 -8.22
N GLY A 72 -6.31 5.09 -8.29
CA GLY A 72 -5.80 6.42 -7.99
C GLY A 72 -5.51 6.67 -6.51
N SER A 73 -5.97 5.77 -5.64
CA SER A 73 -5.86 5.87 -4.19
C SER A 73 -4.56 5.28 -3.61
N LEU A 74 -3.74 4.56 -4.39
CA LEU A 74 -2.64 3.73 -3.86
C LEU A 74 -1.68 4.48 -2.93
N ASN A 75 -1.30 5.71 -3.28
CA ASN A 75 -0.38 6.50 -2.45
C ASN A 75 -0.97 6.79 -1.06
N VAL A 76 -2.27 7.09 -0.98
CA VAL A 76 -2.95 7.38 0.28
C VAL A 76 -3.10 6.12 1.12
N ILE A 77 -3.36 4.98 0.48
CA ILE A 77 -3.47 3.69 1.16
C ILE A 77 -2.11 3.29 1.75
N ILE A 78 -1.02 3.44 0.98
CA ILE A 78 0.34 3.15 1.45
C ILE A 78 0.71 4.05 2.63
N GLN A 79 0.41 5.35 2.55
CA GLN A 79 0.64 6.26 3.68
C GLN A 79 -0.15 5.81 4.91
N HIS A 80 -1.43 5.47 4.76
CA HIS A 80 -2.25 4.96 5.86
C HIS A 80 -1.65 3.70 6.48
N MET A 81 -1.27 2.70 5.66
CA MET A 81 -0.67 1.46 6.14
C MET A 81 0.68 1.68 6.84
N LEU A 82 1.47 2.68 6.43
CA LEU A 82 2.70 3.10 7.13
C LEU A 82 2.36 3.69 8.51
N ASP A 83 1.36 4.57 8.58
CA ASP A 83 0.98 5.28 9.80
C ASP A 83 0.46 4.32 10.89
N ILE A 84 -0.31 3.30 10.49
CA ILE A 84 -0.80 2.26 11.42
C ILE A 84 0.22 1.13 11.65
N GLY A 85 1.34 1.14 10.93
CA GLY A 85 2.44 0.19 11.11
C GLY A 85 2.21 -1.20 10.52
N GLU A 86 1.31 -1.35 9.55
CA GLU A 86 1.12 -2.61 8.81
C GLU A 86 2.23 -2.83 7.77
N ILE A 87 2.79 -1.75 7.25
CA ILE A 87 3.92 -1.81 6.32
C ILE A 87 5.09 -0.96 6.84
N THR A 88 6.28 -1.25 6.36
CA THR A 88 7.48 -0.44 6.59
C THR A 88 8.35 -0.47 5.34
N THR A 89 9.32 0.44 5.22
CA THR A 89 10.26 0.37 4.10
C THR A 89 11.19 -0.85 4.28
N LEU A 90 11.64 -1.44 3.18
CA LEU A 90 12.57 -2.57 3.26
C LEU A 90 13.89 -2.20 3.96
N ASP A 91 14.35 -0.96 3.78
CA ASP A 91 15.55 -0.44 4.43
C ASP A 91 15.36 -0.35 5.95
N ASP A 92 14.24 0.19 6.42
CA ASP A 92 13.92 0.24 7.86
C ASP A 92 13.76 -1.16 8.44
N TYR A 93 13.14 -2.09 7.71
CA TYR A 93 13.01 -3.48 8.13
C TYR A 93 14.38 -4.15 8.32
N LYS A 94 15.29 -3.98 7.35
CA LYS A 94 16.67 -4.51 7.43
C LYS A 94 17.46 -3.87 8.56
N ALA A 95 17.35 -2.54 8.74
CA ALA A 95 18.01 -1.82 9.82
C ALA A 95 17.54 -2.26 11.21
N ARG A 96 16.24 -2.58 11.38
CA ARG A 96 15.70 -3.15 12.62
C ARG A 96 16.24 -4.54 12.93
N ASN A 97 16.43 -5.37 11.90
CA ASN A 97 16.94 -6.74 12.06
C ASN A 97 18.47 -6.78 12.28
N GLN A 98 19.18 -5.72 11.92
CA GLN A 98 20.61 -5.54 12.20
C GLN A 98 20.79 -4.70 13.47
N ASN A 99 20.83 -5.37 14.63
CA ASN A 99 21.36 -4.86 15.90
C ASN A 99 20.98 -3.40 16.27
N TRP A 100 19.86 -3.26 17.00
CA TRP A 100 19.48 -2.35 18.12
C TRP A 100 20.17 -0.98 18.44
N LEU A 101 21.29 -0.58 17.84
CA LEU A 101 22.05 0.63 18.19
C LEU A 101 21.65 1.92 17.42
N GLN A 102 20.69 1.87 16.49
CA GLN A 102 20.26 3.08 15.76
C GLN A 102 19.03 3.81 16.34
N ARG A 103 18.44 3.32 17.43
CA ARG A 103 17.30 3.99 18.10
C ARG A 103 17.61 5.43 18.58
N GLY A 104 18.88 5.86 18.57
CA GLY A 104 19.32 7.20 18.95
C GLY A 104 19.48 8.21 17.81
N TYR A 105 19.31 7.81 16.54
CA TYR A 105 19.42 8.73 15.40
C TYR A 105 18.28 8.45 14.42
N ARG A 106 17.16 9.16 14.61
CA ARG A 106 16.67 10.15 13.63
C ARG A 106 15.17 10.42 13.82
N SER A 107 14.90 11.54 14.49
CA SER A 107 13.90 12.48 13.96
C SER A 107 14.27 12.80 12.50
N PHE A 108 13.61 12.16 11.53
CA PHE A 108 13.66 12.56 10.13
C PHE A 108 12.26 12.54 9.50
N MET A 109 11.33 13.24 10.13
CA MET A 109 10.09 13.72 9.49
C MET A 109 10.33 15.00 8.66
N GLY A 110 11.57 15.36 8.28
CA GLY A 110 11.89 16.72 7.78
C GLY A 110 12.68 16.84 6.47
N SER A 111 13.04 15.75 5.78
CA SER A 111 13.84 15.86 4.54
C SER A 111 13.60 14.78 3.49
N LEU A 112 12.41 14.18 3.46
CA LEU A 112 11.95 13.37 2.32
C LEU A 112 11.30 14.25 1.23
N TRP A 113 11.97 15.35 0.88
CA TRP A 113 11.74 16.14 -0.34
C TRP A 113 13.02 16.14 -1.18
N GLY A 114 13.65 14.97 -1.29
CA GLY A 114 14.88 14.74 -2.02
C GLY A 114 14.75 13.56 -2.96
N ALA A 115 14.06 13.75 -4.09
CA ALA A 115 14.13 12.96 -5.32
C ALA A 115 14.40 11.44 -5.15
N THR A 116 13.48 10.72 -4.52
CA THR A 116 13.32 9.28 -4.77
C THR A 116 12.12 9.10 -5.68
N ASN A 117 12.23 8.28 -6.73
CA ASN A 117 11.06 7.86 -7.50
C ASN A 117 10.18 7.01 -6.56
N ASP A 118 9.14 7.58 -5.96
CA ASP A 118 8.22 6.90 -5.02
C ASP A 118 7.68 5.57 -5.57
N ASN A 119 7.62 5.44 -6.89
CA ASN A 119 7.23 4.23 -7.61
C ASN A 119 8.16 3.02 -7.39
N GLN A 120 9.43 3.25 -7.04
CA GLN A 120 10.45 2.22 -6.85
C GLN A 120 10.73 1.89 -5.39
N THR A 121 10.15 2.63 -4.44
CA THR A 121 10.31 2.35 -3.02
C THR A 121 9.75 0.96 -2.68
N GLU A 122 10.59 0.13 -2.07
CA GLU A 122 10.23 -1.22 -1.63
C GLU A 122 9.65 -1.18 -0.22
N TYR A 123 8.43 -1.68 -0.09
CA TYR A 123 7.71 -1.82 1.16
C TYR A 123 7.61 -3.29 1.56
N VAL A 124 7.65 -3.55 2.86
CA VAL A 124 7.47 -4.87 3.46
C VAL A 124 6.15 -4.88 4.22
N HIS A 125 5.27 -5.80 3.87
CA HIS A 125 4.04 -6.06 4.61
C HIS A 125 4.32 -6.95 5.83
N LEU A 126 4.37 -6.30 7.00
CA LEU A 126 4.79 -6.92 8.27
C LEU A 126 3.89 -8.09 8.70
N PRO A 127 2.55 -8.02 8.61
CA PRO A 127 1.68 -9.13 9.01
C PRO A 127 1.90 -10.43 8.21
N THR A 128 2.45 -10.32 7.00
CA THR A 128 2.74 -11.50 6.16
C THR A 128 4.17 -12.03 6.31
N VAL A 129 5.04 -11.34 7.05
CA VAL A 129 6.39 -11.83 7.37
C VAL A 129 6.25 -12.97 8.38
N LYS A 130 6.68 -14.17 8.00
CA LYS A 130 6.72 -15.37 8.86
C LYS A 130 8.13 -15.62 9.38
#